data_AF-A0A1V6IDS2-F1
#
_entry.id   AF-A0A1V6IDS2-F1
#
_cell.length_a   1.000
_cell.length_b   1.000
_cell.length_c   1.000
_cell.angle_alpha   90.00
_cell.angle_beta   90.00
_cell.angle_gamma   90.00
#
_symmetry.space_group_name_H-M   'P 1'
#
loop_
_entity.id
_entity.type
_entity.pdbx_description
1 polymer ?
#
loop_
_entity_poly.entity_id
_entity_poly.type
_entity_poly.pdbx_seq_one_letter_code
_entity_poly.pdbx_strand_id
1 'polypeptide(L)'
;MFSTQLGSTAEDTMTIYLRPETAQGIYVNYLNILKTSRQKVPFGIAQIGKAFRNEIVARQFIFRMREFEQMEMQYFVKPGTEKEWFEYWKEQRMQWHLSLGIPKEKYRWHEHEKLAHYANAAVDIEYDFPFGFKELEGIHSRTDYDLKRHQEFSGKKMLYFDPDIQDSYIPYVVETSVGLDRTILAVLSHGYTEETLSDGSTRVVLKIPDFLAPIKVAILPLVKKDGMNDYALNIFNDLKKYYLCQYDEKDSIGRRYRRQDAIGTPYCITVDGQTLEDNTVTIRERDSMLQDRIPVDNIRKYLHDKLNVI
;
A
#
# COMPACT_ATOMS: atom_id res chain seq x y z
N MET A 1 3.14 12.49 -22.63
CA MET A 1 3.37 13.08 -21.30
C MET A 1 2.63 14.40 -21.19
N PHE A 2 2.28 14.85 -20.00
CA PHE A 2 1.78 16.22 -19.80
C PHE A 2 2.95 17.20 -19.79
N SER A 3 2.87 18.26 -20.58
CA SER A 3 3.85 19.35 -20.62
C SER A 3 3.29 20.62 -20.00
N THR A 4 4.15 21.42 -19.40
CA THR A 4 3.86 22.78 -18.96
C THR A 4 5.09 23.67 -19.18
N GLN A 5 4.96 24.97 -18.93
CA GLN A 5 6.03 25.96 -19.09
C GLN A 5 6.44 26.50 -17.71
N LEU A 6 7.75 26.65 -17.50
CA LEU A 6 8.34 27.25 -16.32
C LEU A 6 9.04 28.56 -16.72
N GLY A 7 8.60 29.68 -16.15
CA GLY A 7 9.13 31.01 -16.41
C GLY A 7 8.12 32.10 -16.04
N SER A 8 8.62 33.29 -15.69
CA SER A 8 7.76 34.45 -15.34
C SER A 8 7.30 35.25 -16.56
N THR A 9 7.98 35.10 -17.69
CA THR A 9 7.73 35.81 -18.95
C THR A 9 7.62 34.80 -20.09
N ALA A 10 6.78 35.07 -21.09
CA ALA A 10 6.52 34.14 -22.20
C ALA A 10 7.79 33.82 -23.02
N GLU A 11 8.73 34.77 -23.11
CA GLU A 11 9.95 34.68 -23.92
C GLU A 11 11.05 33.81 -23.28
N ASP A 12 11.07 33.67 -21.94
CA ASP A 12 12.04 32.85 -21.19
C ASP A 12 11.43 31.56 -20.63
N THR A 13 10.40 31.02 -21.30
CA THR A 13 9.72 29.80 -20.82
C THR A 13 10.51 28.54 -21.17
N MET A 14 10.85 27.75 -20.15
CA MET A 14 11.37 26.40 -20.33
C MET A 14 10.22 25.40 -20.34
N THR A 15 10.16 24.54 -21.36
CA THR A 15 9.19 23.44 -21.35
C THR A 15 9.63 22.39 -20.35
N ILE A 16 8.74 22.05 -19.42
CA ILE A 16 8.92 21.00 -18.42
C ILE A 16 7.77 19.99 -18.52
N TYR A 17 7.96 18.82 -17.92
CA TYR A 17 6.99 17.74 -17.99
C TYR A 17 6.62 17.26 -16.60
N LEU A 18 5.35 16.89 -16.44
CA LEU A 18 4.95 16.06 -15.31
C LEU A 18 5.46 14.64 -15.57
N ARG A 19 6.19 14.09 -14.61
CA ARG A 19 6.85 12.79 -14.75
C ARG A 19 5.82 11.67 -15.02
N PRO A 20 6.04 10.80 -16.02
CA PRO A 20 5.13 9.70 -16.32
C PRO A 20 5.37 8.45 -15.45
N GLU A 21 6.46 8.46 -14.69
CA GLU A 21 6.91 7.43 -13.77
C GLU A 21 7.79 8.07 -12.69
N THR A 22 8.14 7.33 -11.64
CA THR A 22 8.91 7.85 -10.52
C THR A 22 10.41 7.48 -10.60
N ALA A 23 10.74 6.43 -11.35
CA ALA A 23 12.07 5.86 -11.56
C ALA A 23 13.16 6.88 -11.99
N GLN A 24 12.84 7.81 -12.90
CA GLN A 24 13.84 8.76 -13.42
C GLN A 24 14.48 9.62 -12.31
N GLY A 25 13.72 9.97 -11.27
CA GLY A 25 14.24 10.70 -10.12
C GLY A 25 15.31 9.94 -9.33
N ILE A 26 15.22 8.61 -9.32
CA ILE A 26 16.19 7.71 -8.68
C ILE A 26 17.48 7.70 -9.49
N TYR A 27 17.40 7.52 -10.81
CA TYR A 27 18.59 7.44 -11.67
C TYR A 27 19.42 8.72 -11.67
N VAL A 28 18.78 9.89 -11.75
CA VAL A 28 19.50 11.18 -11.71
C VAL A 28 20.21 11.42 -10.36
N ASN A 29 19.72 10.80 -9.28
CA ASN A 29 20.28 10.92 -7.93
C ASN A 29 21.16 9.73 -7.52
N TYR A 30 21.38 8.75 -8.40
CA TYR A 30 22.12 7.53 -8.10
C TYR A 30 23.47 7.81 -7.42
N LEU A 31 24.30 8.68 -8.01
CA LEU A 31 25.61 9.03 -7.44
C LEU A 31 25.51 9.79 -6.12
N ASN A 32 24.50 10.64 -5.95
CA ASN A 32 24.30 11.40 -4.72
C ASN A 32 23.97 10.45 -3.57
N ILE A 33 23.11 9.47 -3.83
CA ILE A 33 22.68 8.48 -2.85
C ILE A 33 23.84 7.52 -2.56
N LEU A 34 24.49 6.96 -3.58
CA LEU A 34 25.64 6.06 -3.41
C LEU A 34 26.72 6.68 -2.51
N LYS A 35 27.08 7.95 -2.74
CA LYS A 35 28.12 8.65 -1.97
C LYS A 35 27.72 8.96 -0.54
N THR A 36 26.50 9.43 -0.32
CA THR A 36 26.05 9.86 1.01
C THR A 36 25.69 8.68 1.91
N SER A 37 25.11 7.63 1.35
CA SER A 37 24.70 6.42 2.08
C SER A 37 25.82 5.39 2.26
N ARG A 38 26.93 5.52 1.52
CA ARG A 38 28.07 4.58 1.52
C ARG A 38 27.66 3.13 1.25
N GLN A 39 26.60 2.94 0.47
CA GLN A 39 26.11 1.62 0.09
C GLN A 39 27.11 0.92 -0.84
N LYS A 40 27.12 -0.42 -0.77
CA LYS A 40 27.83 -1.28 -1.71
C LYS A 40 26.81 -1.96 -2.62
N VAL A 41 27.19 -2.22 -3.86
CA VAL A 41 26.36 -3.05 -4.76
C VAL A 41 26.41 -4.50 -4.26
N PRO A 42 25.26 -5.19 -4.13
CA PRO A 42 23.92 -4.76 -4.54
C PRO A 42 23.17 -3.94 -3.48
N PHE A 43 22.42 -2.92 -3.92
CA PHE A 43 21.56 -2.12 -3.06
C PHE A 43 20.36 -1.54 -3.82
N GLY A 44 19.30 -1.17 -3.12
CA GLY A 44 18.08 -0.61 -3.70
C GLY A 44 17.83 0.84 -3.30
N ILE A 45 17.15 1.58 -4.18
CA ILE A 45 16.54 2.86 -3.86
C ILE A 45 15.04 2.73 -4.15
N ALA A 46 14.21 2.91 -3.12
CA ALA A 46 12.77 2.87 -3.24
C ALA A 46 12.17 4.27 -3.15
N GLN A 47 11.07 4.50 -3.88
CA GLN A 47 10.35 5.77 -3.89
C GLN A 47 8.86 5.51 -4.06
N ILE A 48 8.05 6.27 -3.32
CA ILE A 48 6.61 6.37 -3.54
C ILE A 48 6.31 7.77 -4.06
N GLY A 49 5.47 7.87 -5.08
CA GLY A 49 4.93 9.17 -5.43
C GLY A 49 4.06 9.17 -6.67
N LYS A 50 3.56 10.37 -6.99
CA LYS A 50 2.66 10.62 -8.11
C LYS A 50 3.36 10.50 -9.46
N ALA A 51 2.65 9.94 -10.43
CA ALA A 51 3.01 9.87 -11.84
C ALA A 51 1.81 10.28 -12.71
N PHE A 52 2.11 10.80 -13.90
CA PHE A 52 1.10 11.40 -14.78
C PHE A 52 1.18 10.84 -16.20
N ARG A 53 0.14 10.15 -16.65
CA ARG A 53 0.05 9.61 -18.01
C ARG A 53 -1.04 10.34 -18.78
N ASN A 54 -0.70 10.87 -19.96
CA ASN A 54 -1.66 11.58 -20.81
C ASN A 54 -2.52 10.57 -21.59
N GLU A 55 -3.35 9.84 -20.85
CA GLU A 55 -4.24 8.80 -21.38
C GLU A 55 -5.34 9.44 -22.25
N ILE A 56 -5.50 8.91 -23.47
CA ILE A 56 -6.45 9.41 -24.47
C ILE A 56 -7.90 9.14 -24.03
N VAL A 57 -8.14 7.99 -23.39
CA VAL A 57 -9.48 7.56 -22.95
C VAL A 57 -9.42 7.04 -21.51
N ALA A 58 -9.92 7.85 -20.56
CA ALA A 58 -10.11 7.41 -19.19
C ALA A 58 -11.35 6.50 -19.10
N ARG A 59 -11.13 5.21 -18.77
CA ARG A 59 -12.17 4.17 -18.61
C ARG A 59 -11.77 3.20 -17.50
N GLN A 60 -12.73 2.47 -16.94
CA GLN A 60 -12.49 1.44 -15.92
C GLN A 60 -11.89 2.00 -14.61
N PHE A 61 -12.44 3.11 -14.12
CA PHE A 61 -12.11 3.67 -12.79
C PHE A 61 -10.59 3.84 -12.59
N ILE A 62 -9.99 3.15 -11.61
CA ILE A 62 -8.58 3.25 -11.24
C ILE A 62 -7.59 2.80 -12.33
N PHE A 63 -8.01 1.98 -13.30
CA PHE A 63 -7.05 1.38 -14.26
C PHE A 63 -6.51 2.35 -15.30
N ARG A 64 -7.28 3.37 -15.65
CA ARG A 64 -6.90 4.38 -16.65
C ARG A 64 -7.13 5.78 -16.11
N MET A 65 -6.29 6.15 -15.16
CA MET A 65 -6.21 7.49 -14.59
C MET A 65 -5.08 8.30 -15.24
N ARG A 66 -5.22 9.62 -15.19
CA ARG A 66 -4.20 10.57 -15.69
C ARG A 66 -3.16 10.95 -14.64
N GLU A 67 -3.51 10.80 -13.37
CA GLU A 67 -2.67 10.96 -12.18
C GLU A 67 -2.90 9.73 -11.31
N PHE A 68 -1.85 9.10 -10.80
CA PHE A 68 -1.90 7.95 -9.91
C PHE A 68 -0.59 7.86 -9.11
N GLU A 69 -0.53 6.99 -8.12
CA GLU A 69 0.67 6.79 -7.29
C GLU A 69 1.32 5.45 -7.58
N GLN A 70 2.65 5.46 -7.62
CA GLN A 70 3.46 4.25 -7.79
C GLN A 70 4.36 4.07 -6.58
N MET A 71 4.63 2.81 -6.25
CA MET A 71 5.70 2.40 -5.35
C MET A 71 6.74 1.69 -6.19
N GLU A 72 7.87 2.34 -6.45
CA GLU A 72 8.91 1.81 -7.32
C GLU A 72 10.21 1.63 -6.56
N MET A 73 10.98 0.61 -6.93
CA MET A 73 12.33 0.41 -6.44
C MET A 73 13.25 0.08 -7.60
N GLN A 74 14.42 0.70 -7.59
CA GLN A 74 15.51 0.39 -8.50
C GLN A 74 16.63 -0.29 -7.70
N TYR A 75 16.84 -1.57 -7.98
CA TYR A 75 17.82 -2.40 -7.31
C TYR A 75 19.07 -2.53 -8.18
N PHE A 76 20.14 -1.85 -7.78
CA PHE A 76 21.40 -1.80 -8.49
C PHE A 76 22.23 -3.03 -8.16
N VAL A 77 22.62 -3.77 -9.19
CA VAL A 77 23.31 -5.06 -9.09
C VAL A 77 24.54 -5.11 -9.99
N LYS A 78 25.43 -6.07 -9.72
CA LYS A 78 26.60 -6.29 -10.54
C LYS A 78 26.19 -6.90 -11.89
N PRO A 79 26.72 -6.43 -13.04
CA PRO A 79 26.48 -7.07 -14.33
C PRO A 79 26.79 -8.57 -14.29
N GLY A 80 25.90 -9.39 -14.83
CA GLY A 80 25.99 -10.85 -14.81
C GLY A 80 25.27 -11.51 -13.62
N THR A 81 24.84 -10.74 -12.61
CA THR A 81 24.06 -11.25 -11.47
C THR A 81 22.58 -10.87 -11.54
N GLU A 82 22.16 -10.10 -12.55
CA GLU A 82 20.83 -9.51 -12.62
C GLU A 82 19.70 -10.54 -12.69
N LYS A 83 19.94 -11.71 -13.30
CA LYS A 83 18.93 -12.78 -13.39
C LYS A 83 18.67 -13.46 -12.04
N GLU A 84 19.72 -13.61 -11.22
CA GLU A 84 19.57 -14.14 -9.86
C GLU A 84 18.75 -13.15 -9.01
N TRP A 85 19.09 -11.87 -9.07
CA TRP A 85 18.35 -10.83 -8.35
C TRP A 85 16.92 -10.62 -8.88
N PHE A 86 16.70 -10.83 -10.18
CA PHE A 86 15.37 -10.82 -10.78
C PHE A 86 14.49 -11.93 -10.19
N GLU A 87 14.96 -13.17 -10.14
CA GLU A 87 14.19 -14.28 -9.55
C GLU A 87 13.99 -14.09 -8.04
N TYR A 88 15.00 -13.57 -7.33
CA TYR A 88 14.85 -13.20 -5.92
C TYR A 88 13.72 -12.19 -5.73
N TRP A 89 13.76 -11.06 -6.45
CA TRP A 89 12.74 -10.02 -6.29
C TRP A 89 11.37 -10.46 -6.77
N LYS A 90 11.28 -11.25 -7.84
CA LYS A 90 10.03 -11.88 -8.28
C LYS A 90 9.37 -12.63 -7.12
N GLU A 91 10.07 -13.55 -6.47
CA GLU A 91 9.49 -14.29 -5.34
C GLU A 91 9.17 -13.38 -4.15
N GLN A 92 10.09 -12.47 -3.76
CA GLN A 92 9.87 -11.55 -2.64
C GLN A 92 8.64 -10.67 -2.84
N ARG A 93 8.41 -10.18 -4.05
CA ARG A 93 7.26 -9.32 -4.37
C ARG A 93 5.95 -10.10 -4.35
N MET A 94 5.94 -11.34 -4.83
CA MET A 94 4.76 -12.22 -4.66
C MET A 94 4.45 -12.47 -3.19
N GLN A 95 5.46 -12.77 -2.36
CA GLN A 95 5.25 -12.96 -0.92
C GLN A 95 4.71 -11.69 -0.24
N TRP A 96 5.15 -10.50 -0.67
CA TRP A 96 4.59 -9.25 -0.20
C TRP A 96 3.10 -9.10 -0.56
N HIS A 97 2.69 -9.42 -1.79
CA HIS A 97 1.25 -9.38 -2.16
C HIS A 97 0.43 -10.38 -1.34
N LEU A 98 0.94 -11.60 -1.13
CA LEU A 98 0.28 -12.61 -0.28
C LEU A 98 0.15 -12.14 1.18
N SER A 99 1.11 -11.36 1.68
CA SER A 99 1.06 -10.79 3.03
C SER A 99 -0.10 -9.80 3.23
N LEU A 100 -0.71 -9.31 2.15
CA LEU A 100 -1.92 -8.47 2.19
C LEU A 100 -3.21 -9.27 2.45
N GLY A 101 -3.10 -10.56 2.79
CA GLY A 101 -4.23 -11.42 3.14
C GLY A 101 -5.06 -11.91 1.95
N ILE A 102 -4.59 -11.66 0.73
CA ILE A 102 -5.22 -12.15 -0.50
C ILE A 102 -4.60 -13.52 -0.84
N PRO A 103 -5.40 -14.55 -1.13
CA PRO A 103 -4.90 -15.90 -1.32
C PRO A 103 -4.25 -16.08 -2.70
N LYS A 104 -3.35 -17.05 -2.82
CA LYS A 104 -2.48 -17.23 -3.98
C LYS A 104 -3.22 -17.43 -5.29
N GLU A 105 -4.37 -18.10 -5.27
CA GLU A 105 -5.22 -18.35 -6.44
C GLU A 105 -5.76 -17.07 -7.09
N LYS A 106 -5.74 -15.94 -6.37
CA LYS A 106 -6.11 -14.63 -6.93
C LYS A 106 -4.98 -13.96 -7.70
N TYR A 107 -3.78 -14.52 -7.65
CA TYR A 107 -2.62 -14.00 -8.34
C TYR A 107 -2.11 -14.94 -9.43
N ARG A 108 -1.48 -14.37 -10.44
CA ARG A 108 -0.72 -15.13 -11.43
C ARG A 108 0.48 -14.35 -11.93
N TRP A 109 1.46 -15.09 -12.43
CA TRP A 109 2.54 -14.56 -13.24
C TRP A 109 2.07 -14.35 -14.67
N HIS A 110 2.38 -13.20 -15.25
CA HIS A 110 2.24 -12.94 -16.67
C HIS A 110 3.63 -12.64 -17.26
N GLU A 111 4.15 -13.59 -18.03
CA GLU A 111 5.45 -13.43 -18.71
C GLU A 111 5.27 -12.65 -20.02
N HIS A 112 6.14 -11.68 -20.26
CA HIS A 112 6.09 -10.85 -21.46
C HIS A 112 6.69 -11.60 -22.66
N GLU A 113 5.88 -11.85 -23.70
CA GLU A 113 6.37 -12.44 -24.95
C GLU A 113 7.35 -11.51 -25.71
N LYS A 114 7.16 -10.19 -25.57
CA LYS A 114 7.98 -9.16 -26.20
C LYS A 114 8.55 -8.24 -25.14
N LEU A 115 9.84 -8.41 -24.87
CA LEU A 115 10.58 -7.53 -23.97
C LEU A 115 10.81 -6.16 -24.60
N ALA A 116 10.82 -5.12 -23.77
CA ALA A 116 11.36 -3.83 -24.19
C ALA A 116 12.83 -3.99 -24.59
N HIS A 117 13.31 -3.17 -25.53
CA HIS A 117 14.66 -3.27 -26.09
C HIS A 117 15.81 -3.18 -25.06
N TYR A 118 15.53 -2.66 -23.87
CA TYR A 118 16.48 -2.54 -22.75
C TYR A 118 16.32 -3.61 -21.67
N ALA A 119 15.28 -4.44 -21.74
CA ALA A 119 14.99 -5.45 -20.74
C ALA A 119 15.45 -6.84 -21.21
N ASN A 120 16.09 -7.60 -20.32
CA ASN A 120 16.48 -8.99 -20.59
C ASN A 120 15.64 -10.04 -19.83
N ALA A 121 14.77 -9.59 -18.92
CA ALA A 121 13.70 -10.36 -18.29
C ALA A 121 12.59 -9.41 -17.81
N ALA A 122 11.33 -9.84 -17.91
CA ALA A 122 10.18 -9.07 -17.45
C ALA A 122 9.04 -10.02 -17.08
N VAL A 123 8.38 -9.75 -15.96
CA VAL A 123 7.18 -10.46 -15.53
C VAL A 123 6.27 -9.53 -14.75
N ASP A 124 4.97 -9.68 -14.95
CA ASP A 124 3.96 -8.96 -14.17
C ASP A 124 3.31 -9.89 -13.14
N ILE A 125 2.99 -9.34 -11.98
CA ILE A 125 2.03 -9.90 -11.04
C ILE A 125 0.66 -9.35 -11.43
N GLU A 126 -0.24 -10.23 -11.85
CA GLU A 126 -1.63 -9.89 -12.12
C GLU A 126 -2.56 -10.39 -11.01
N TYR A 127 -3.62 -9.63 -10.74
CA TYR A 127 -4.69 -9.99 -9.82
C TYR A 127 -6.01 -10.19 -10.53
N ASP A 128 -6.79 -11.18 -10.09
CA ASP A 128 -8.12 -11.52 -10.57
C ASP A 128 -9.21 -10.58 -10.01
N PHE A 129 -9.38 -9.43 -10.67
CA PHE A 129 -10.47 -8.50 -10.37
C PHE A 129 -11.84 -9.06 -10.82
N PRO A 130 -12.97 -8.50 -10.35
CA PRO A 130 -14.31 -8.89 -10.82
C PRO A 130 -14.54 -8.77 -12.34
N PHE A 131 -13.68 -8.03 -13.05
CA PHE A 131 -13.69 -7.86 -14.50
C PHE A 131 -12.47 -8.53 -15.18
N GLY A 132 -11.84 -9.49 -14.50
CA GLY A 132 -10.74 -10.33 -14.98
C GLY A 132 -9.34 -9.85 -14.57
N PHE A 133 -8.34 -10.65 -14.93
CA PHE A 133 -6.94 -10.39 -14.59
C PHE A 133 -6.43 -9.05 -15.14
N LYS A 134 -5.76 -8.31 -14.25
CA LYS A 134 -5.01 -7.10 -14.57
C LYS A 134 -3.74 -7.01 -13.74
N GLU A 135 -2.73 -6.40 -14.32
CA GLU A 135 -1.44 -6.04 -13.72
C GLU A 135 -1.58 -5.18 -12.45
N LEU A 136 -0.91 -5.61 -11.37
CA LEU A 136 -0.66 -4.84 -10.15
C LEU A 136 0.76 -4.29 -10.10
N GLU A 137 1.72 -5.12 -10.51
CA GLU A 137 3.15 -4.84 -10.36
C GLU A 137 3.94 -5.46 -11.51
N GLY A 138 4.86 -4.69 -12.08
CA GLY A 138 5.85 -5.20 -13.03
C GLY A 138 7.22 -5.36 -12.36
N ILE A 139 7.88 -6.49 -12.63
CA ILE A 139 9.27 -6.74 -12.27
C ILE A 139 10.09 -6.85 -13.55
N HIS A 140 11.13 -6.01 -13.68
CA HIS A 140 11.92 -5.90 -14.90
C HIS A 140 13.41 -5.95 -14.61
N SER A 141 14.17 -6.73 -15.37
CA SER A 141 15.63 -6.61 -15.42
C SER A 141 16.01 -5.75 -16.61
N ARG A 142 16.44 -4.51 -16.34
CA ARG A 142 16.61 -3.40 -17.30
C ARG A 142 18.07 -3.19 -17.74
N THR A 143 18.98 -4.09 -17.34
CA THR A 143 20.42 -4.01 -17.64
C THR A 143 21.03 -2.66 -17.21
N ASP A 144 21.98 -2.09 -17.94
CA ASP A 144 22.63 -0.80 -17.64
C ASP A 144 21.94 0.40 -18.32
N TYR A 145 20.84 0.18 -19.05
CA TYR A 145 20.28 1.15 -19.97
C TYR A 145 20.02 2.52 -19.33
N ASP A 146 19.29 2.55 -18.21
CA ASP A 146 18.84 3.80 -17.59
C ASP A 146 20.03 4.67 -17.15
N LEU A 147 21.01 4.09 -16.44
CA LEU A 147 22.22 4.80 -16.00
C LEU A 147 23.11 5.18 -17.19
N LYS A 148 23.22 4.32 -18.21
CA LYS A 148 24.02 4.58 -19.41
C LYS A 148 23.47 5.76 -20.21
N ARG A 149 22.16 5.87 -20.36
CA ARG A 149 21.50 7.01 -21.02
C ARG A 149 21.74 8.31 -20.23
N HIS A 150 21.56 8.29 -18.92
CA HIS A 150 21.86 9.48 -18.09
C HIS A 150 23.35 9.86 -18.15
N GLN A 151 24.27 8.90 -18.19
CA GLN A 151 25.70 9.16 -18.38
C GLN A 151 25.98 9.83 -19.73
N GLU A 152 25.38 9.32 -20.81
CA GLU A 152 25.56 9.82 -22.18
C GLU A 152 25.14 11.29 -22.31
N PHE A 153 23.95 11.67 -21.85
CA PHE A 153 23.43 13.03 -22.01
C PHE A 153 23.93 14.03 -20.97
N SER A 154 24.34 13.56 -19.79
CA SER A 154 24.86 14.47 -18.74
C SER A 154 26.37 14.68 -18.80
N GLY A 155 27.11 13.79 -19.48
CA GLY A 155 28.57 13.75 -19.45
C GLY A 155 29.18 13.31 -18.10
N LYS A 156 28.36 12.96 -17.11
CA LYS A 156 28.82 12.48 -15.79
C LYS A 156 28.90 10.97 -15.77
N LYS A 157 30.06 10.43 -15.37
CA LYS A 157 30.26 8.97 -15.21
C LYS A 157 29.37 8.41 -14.11
N MET A 158 28.48 7.47 -14.44
CA MET A 158 27.56 6.78 -13.53
C MET A 158 28.15 5.44 -13.04
N LEU A 159 29.45 5.41 -12.78
CA LEU A 159 30.19 4.19 -12.44
C LEU A 159 30.16 3.92 -10.93
N TYR A 160 30.11 2.63 -10.58
CA TYR A 160 30.43 2.10 -9.26
C TYR A 160 31.81 1.46 -9.30
N PHE A 161 32.68 1.79 -8.33
CA PHE A 161 33.96 1.10 -8.13
C PHE A 161 33.76 -0.06 -7.16
N ASP A 162 34.01 -1.27 -7.62
CA ASP A 162 33.91 -2.49 -6.82
C ASP A 162 35.29 -2.86 -6.26
N PRO A 163 35.50 -2.74 -4.93
CA PRO A 163 36.80 -3.01 -4.33
C PRO A 163 37.21 -4.49 -4.41
N ASP A 164 36.25 -5.41 -4.59
CA ASP A 164 36.53 -6.85 -4.59
C ASP A 164 37.14 -7.31 -5.93
N ILE A 165 36.75 -6.67 -7.05
CA ILE A 165 37.36 -6.91 -8.37
C ILE A 165 38.33 -5.81 -8.80
N GLN A 166 38.45 -4.75 -8.00
CA GLN A 166 39.28 -3.56 -8.27
C GLN A 166 38.99 -2.90 -9.63
N ASP A 167 37.72 -2.87 -10.04
CA ASP A 167 37.30 -2.30 -11.32
C ASP A 167 36.00 -1.49 -11.19
N SER A 168 35.71 -0.67 -12.20
CA SER A 168 34.50 0.15 -12.26
C SER A 168 33.54 -0.32 -13.34
N TYR A 169 32.26 -0.36 -13.01
CA TYR A 169 31.20 -0.70 -13.98
C TYR A 169 29.95 0.16 -13.78
N ILE A 170 29.08 0.19 -14.78
CA ILE A 170 27.71 0.70 -14.61
C ILE A 170 26.86 -0.46 -14.07
N PRO A 171 26.26 -0.34 -12.87
CA PRO A 171 25.41 -1.39 -12.35
C PRO A 171 24.22 -1.68 -13.27
N TYR A 172 23.79 -2.92 -13.27
CA TYR A 172 22.52 -3.30 -13.87
C TYR A 172 21.39 -2.98 -12.89
N VAL A 173 20.17 -2.83 -13.40
CA VAL A 173 18.99 -2.48 -12.60
C VAL A 173 17.94 -3.59 -12.68
N VAL A 174 17.53 -4.09 -11.51
CA VAL A 174 16.28 -4.84 -11.33
C VAL A 174 15.26 -3.89 -10.73
N GLU A 175 14.19 -3.66 -11.47
CA GLU A 175 13.09 -2.76 -11.12
C GLU A 175 11.90 -3.56 -10.59
N THR A 176 11.27 -3.04 -9.55
CA THR A 176 9.90 -3.44 -9.15
C THR A 176 9.03 -2.20 -9.16
N SER A 177 7.90 -2.22 -9.87
CA SER A 177 7.00 -1.07 -10.01
C SER A 177 5.56 -1.46 -9.69
N VAL A 178 5.05 -1.00 -8.55
CA VAL A 178 3.69 -1.29 -8.06
C VAL A 178 2.77 -0.12 -8.34
N GLY A 179 1.58 -0.38 -8.89
CA GLY A 179 0.48 0.58 -8.88
C GLY A 179 -0.23 0.59 -7.52
N LEU A 180 -0.02 1.65 -6.72
CA LEU A 180 -0.60 1.75 -5.37
C LEU A 180 -2.12 1.74 -5.42
N ASP A 181 -2.72 2.56 -6.27
CA ASP A 181 -4.17 2.66 -6.43
C ASP A 181 -4.80 1.31 -6.83
N ARG A 182 -4.14 0.58 -7.74
CA ARG A 182 -4.59 -0.75 -8.17
C ARG A 182 -4.50 -1.77 -7.04
N THR A 183 -3.45 -1.68 -6.22
CA THR A 183 -3.28 -2.53 -5.04
C THR A 183 -4.37 -2.27 -4.01
N ILE A 184 -4.72 -1.00 -3.76
CA ILE A 184 -5.85 -0.63 -2.90
C ILE A 184 -7.15 -1.25 -3.44
N LEU A 185 -7.41 -1.11 -4.75
CA LEU A 185 -8.60 -1.70 -5.36
C LEU A 185 -8.61 -3.24 -5.25
N ALA A 186 -7.46 -3.90 -5.36
CA ALA A 186 -7.36 -5.35 -5.17
C ALA A 186 -7.79 -5.74 -3.76
N VAL A 187 -7.23 -5.09 -2.73
CA VAL A 187 -7.59 -5.30 -1.31
C VAL A 187 -9.08 -5.04 -1.06
N LEU A 188 -9.63 -3.93 -1.58
CA LEU A 188 -11.05 -3.60 -1.41
C LEU A 188 -11.96 -4.61 -2.13
N SER A 189 -11.62 -4.97 -3.37
CA SER A 189 -12.41 -5.93 -4.16
C SER A 189 -12.38 -7.33 -3.57
N HIS A 190 -11.27 -7.72 -2.93
CA HIS A 190 -11.16 -8.99 -2.24
C HIS A 190 -11.93 -8.99 -0.92
N GLY A 191 -11.79 -7.93 -0.13
CA GLY A 191 -12.44 -7.84 1.18
C GLY A 191 -13.95 -7.59 1.12
N TYR A 192 -14.47 -7.03 0.04
CA TYR A 192 -15.90 -6.72 -0.08
C TYR A 192 -16.74 -8.01 -0.05
N THR A 193 -17.57 -8.15 0.98
CA THR A 193 -18.45 -9.31 1.16
C THR A 193 -19.86 -8.85 1.51
N GLU A 194 -20.86 -9.44 0.86
CA GLU A 194 -22.26 -9.34 1.26
C GLU A 194 -22.68 -10.64 1.97
N GLU A 195 -23.19 -10.51 3.19
CA GLU A 195 -23.60 -11.65 4.02
C GLU A 195 -25.08 -11.57 4.37
N THR A 196 -25.77 -12.71 4.27
CA THR A 196 -27.12 -12.91 4.83
C THR A 196 -26.98 -13.49 6.24
N LEU A 197 -27.56 -12.81 7.23
CA LEU A 197 -27.55 -13.24 8.63
C LEU A 197 -28.68 -14.23 8.92
N SER A 198 -28.61 -14.89 10.08
CA SER A 198 -29.59 -15.88 10.53
C SER A 198 -31.02 -15.32 10.69
N ASP A 199 -31.16 -14.01 10.89
CA ASP A 199 -32.44 -13.31 10.99
C ASP A 199 -33.02 -12.91 9.62
N GLY A 200 -32.35 -13.27 8.51
CA GLY A 200 -32.72 -12.91 7.15
C GLY A 200 -32.28 -11.51 6.71
N SER A 201 -31.68 -10.71 7.59
CA SER A 201 -31.13 -9.41 7.24
C SER A 201 -29.79 -9.55 6.51
N THR A 202 -29.38 -8.52 5.76
CA THR A 202 -28.09 -8.49 5.07
C THR A 202 -27.13 -7.46 5.67
N ARG A 203 -25.82 -7.71 5.56
CA ARG A 203 -24.76 -6.68 5.69
C ARG A 203 -23.80 -6.70 4.52
N VAL A 204 -23.23 -5.54 4.28
CA VAL A 204 -21.91 -5.39 3.68
C VAL A 204 -20.87 -5.42 4.79
N VAL A 205 -19.84 -6.24 4.63
CA VAL A 205 -18.65 -6.26 5.49
C VAL A 205 -17.41 -6.19 4.62
N LEU A 206 -16.48 -5.31 4.98
CA LEU A 206 -15.19 -5.17 4.30
C LEU A 206 -14.13 -5.95 5.09
N LYS A 207 -13.89 -7.20 4.70
CA LYS A 207 -12.97 -8.14 5.34
C LYS A 207 -11.51 -7.90 4.93
N ILE A 208 -11.03 -6.69 5.20
CA ILE A 208 -9.62 -6.33 4.97
C ILE A 208 -8.77 -6.73 6.18
N PRO A 209 -7.47 -7.02 6.00
CA PRO A 209 -6.57 -7.29 7.10
C PRO A 209 -6.59 -6.16 8.14
N ASP A 210 -6.53 -6.53 9.42
CA ASP A 210 -6.64 -5.58 10.53
C ASP A 210 -5.60 -4.47 10.47
N PHE A 211 -4.37 -4.76 10.02
CA PHE A 211 -3.30 -3.77 9.87
C PHE A 211 -3.56 -2.77 8.74
N LEU A 212 -4.42 -3.09 7.76
CA LEU A 212 -4.85 -2.18 6.69
C LEU A 212 -6.13 -1.41 7.02
N ALA A 213 -6.89 -1.82 8.04
CA ALA A 213 -8.15 -1.17 8.36
C ALA A 213 -7.98 0.34 8.66
N PRO A 214 -8.80 1.22 8.06
CA PRO A 214 -8.66 2.67 8.23
C PRO A 214 -8.95 3.13 9.67
N ILE A 215 -9.80 2.37 10.36
CA ILE A 215 -10.10 2.51 11.79
C ILE A 215 -9.85 1.13 12.40
N LYS A 216 -9.09 1.10 13.51
CA LYS A 216 -8.81 -0.15 14.23
C LYS A 216 -9.90 -0.46 15.24
N VAL A 217 -10.39 0.58 15.91
CA VAL A 217 -11.35 0.45 17.01
C VAL A 217 -12.40 1.56 16.97
N ALA A 218 -13.68 1.18 16.99
CA ALA A 218 -14.77 2.13 17.18
C ALA A 218 -15.31 2.07 18.61
N ILE A 219 -15.58 3.21 19.24
CA ILE A 219 -16.09 3.33 20.60
C ILE A 219 -17.51 3.90 20.55
N LEU A 220 -18.47 3.11 21.03
CA LEU A 220 -19.90 3.28 20.78
C LEU A 220 -20.69 3.28 22.11
N PRO A 221 -21.08 4.44 22.67
CA PRO A 221 -21.96 4.44 23.84
C PRO A 221 -23.36 3.95 23.48
N LEU A 222 -23.97 3.09 24.27
CA LEU A 222 -25.28 2.51 23.97
C LEU A 222 -26.36 3.60 23.84
N VAL A 223 -26.34 4.57 24.75
CA VAL A 223 -27.19 5.77 24.71
C VAL A 223 -26.36 7.05 24.92
N LYS A 224 -26.86 8.18 24.41
CA LYS A 224 -26.27 9.51 24.56
C LYS A 224 -26.76 10.21 25.83
N LYS A 225 -26.86 9.48 26.94
CA LYS A 225 -27.34 9.96 28.24
C LYS A 225 -26.67 9.16 29.35
N ASP A 226 -26.94 9.57 30.59
CA ASP A 226 -26.59 8.81 31.80
C ASP A 226 -25.08 8.59 31.97
N GLY A 227 -24.26 9.51 31.46
CA GLY A 227 -22.80 9.47 31.61
C GLY A 227 -22.07 8.46 30.71
N MET A 228 -22.80 7.62 29.95
CA MET A 228 -22.19 6.63 29.04
C MET A 228 -21.35 7.28 27.94
N ASN A 229 -21.77 8.45 27.44
CA ASN A 229 -21.02 9.23 26.45
C ASN A 229 -19.69 9.72 27.00
N ASP A 230 -19.67 10.24 28.23
CA ASP A 230 -18.45 10.76 28.85
C ASP A 230 -17.48 9.62 29.17
N TYR A 231 -18.00 8.50 29.64
CA TYR A 231 -17.22 7.28 29.88
C TYR A 231 -16.62 6.72 28.57
N ALA A 232 -17.42 6.65 27.50
CA ALA A 232 -16.96 6.26 26.18
C ALA A 232 -15.91 7.23 25.61
N LEU A 233 -16.07 8.54 25.82
CA LEU A 233 -15.07 9.53 25.44
C LEU A 233 -13.75 9.35 26.21
N ASN A 234 -13.79 8.94 27.48
CA ASN A 234 -12.59 8.64 28.24
C ASN A 234 -11.83 7.44 27.65
N ILE A 235 -12.53 6.34 27.33
CA ILE A 235 -11.93 5.19 26.64
C ILE A 235 -11.37 5.61 25.29
N PHE A 236 -12.12 6.36 24.48
CA PHE A 236 -11.67 6.86 23.18
C PHE A 236 -10.40 7.71 23.31
N ASN A 237 -10.38 8.65 24.25
CA ASN A 237 -9.24 9.53 24.49
C ASN A 237 -8.00 8.76 24.95
N ASP A 238 -8.19 7.63 25.60
CA ASP A 238 -7.09 6.77 26.00
C ASP A 238 -6.55 5.92 24.85
N LEU A 239 -7.43 5.27 24.10
CA LEU A 239 -7.05 4.37 23.00
C LEU A 239 -6.51 5.10 21.77
N LYS A 240 -6.98 6.32 21.47
CA LYS A 240 -6.53 7.09 20.29
C LYS A 240 -5.03 7.44 20.30
N LYS A 241 -4.36 7.28 21.45
CA LYS A 241 -2.91 7.45 21.59
C LYS A 241 -2.13 6.29 20.94
N TYR A 242 -2.78 5.14 20.76
CA TYR A 242 -2.18 3.89 20.30
C TYR A 242 -2.78 3.41 18.97
N TYR A 243 -4.04 3.74 18.71
CA TYR A 243 -4.78 3.23 17.56
C TYR A 243 -5.51 4.35 16.81
N LEU A 244 -5.76 4.12 15.52
CA LEU A 244 -6.75 4.90 14.77
C LEU A 244 -8.15 4.52 15.28
N CYS A 245 -8.73 5.40 16.07
CA CYS A 245 -10.03 5.20 16.70
C CYS A 245 -11.13 6.07 16.08
N GLN A 246 -12.37 5.60 16.17
CA GLN A 246 -13.55 6.40 15.87
C GLN A 246 -14.51 6.40 17.07
N TYR A 247 -15.05 7.56 17.42
CA TYR A 247 -16.17 7.67 18.36
C TYR A 247 -17.47 7.88 17.58
N ASP A 248 -18.53 7.17 17.94
CA ASP A 248 -19.82 7.30 17.27
C ASP A 248 -21.00 7.01 18.22
N GLU A 249 -21.85 8.02 18.41
CA GLU A 249 -23.02 8.02 19.30
C GLU A 249 -24.35 8.22 18.55
N LYS A 250 -24.32 8.34 17.22
CA LYS A 250 -25.52 8.65 16.42
C LYS A 250 -26.20 7.37 15.96
N ASP A 251 -27.53 7.32 16.05
CA ASP A 251 -28.39 6.18 15.67
C ASP A 251 -28.26 4.96 16.62
N SER A 252 -29.09 3.94 16.36
CA SER A 252 -29.08 2.69 17.13
C SER A 252 -27.72 1.99 17.03
N ILE A 253 -27.37 1.22 18.07
CA ILE A 253 -26.11 0.47 18.12
C ILE A 253 -25.94 -0.47 16.92
N GLY A 254 -27.02 -1.11 16.47
CA GLY A 254 -27.00 -1.98 15.29
C GLY A 254 -26.62 -1.22 14.01
N ARG A 255 -27.14 -0.01 13.79
CA ARG A 255 -26.75 0.83 12.64
C ARG A 255 -25.28 1.24 12.71
N ARG A 256 -24.78 1.51 13.92
CA ARG A 256 -23.36 1.83 14.15
C ARG A 256 -22.45 0.66 13.82
N TYR A 257 -22.78 -0.56 14.26
CA TYR A 257 -22.04 -1.76 13.84
C TYR A 257 -22.05 -1.94 12.33
N ARG A 258 -23.20 -1.77 11.65
CA ARG A 258 -23.26 -1.88 10.17
C ARG A 258 -22.35 -0.85 9.47
N ARG A 259 -22.26 0.39 9.98
CA ARG A 259 -21.32 1.39 9.44
C ARG A 259 -19.87 0.93 9.57
N GLN A 260 -19.51 0.40 10.73
CA GLN A 260 -18.15 -0.04 11.04
C GLN A 260 -17.77 -1.31 10.26
N ASP A 261 -18.68 -2.27 10.14
CA ASP A 261 -18.52 -3.47 9.30
C ASP A 261 -18.26 -3.07 7.82
N ALA A 262 -19.02 -2.12 7.29
CA ALA A 262 -18.92 -1.68 5.89
C ALA A 262 -17.60 -0.95 5.56
N ILE A 263 -16.93 -0.34 6.55
CA ILE A 263 -15.61 0.30 6.38
C ILE A 263 -14.45 -0.57 6.88
N GLY A 264 -14.74 -1.79 7.34
CA GLY A 264 -13.74 -2.79 7.69
C GLY A 264 -13.10 -2.61 9.06
N THR A 265 -13.73 -1.86 9.98
CA THR A 265 -13.23 -1.67 11.35
C THR A 265 -13.23 -3.01 12.11
N PRO A 266 -12.06 -3.52 12.57
CA PRO A 266 -11.96 -4.85 13.17
C PRO A 266 -12.71 -5.00 14.50
N TYR A 267 -12.64 -4.00 15.38
CA TYR A 267 -13.23 -4.07 16.72
C TYR A 267 -14.14 -2.89 17.04
N CYS A 268 -15.29 -3.16 17.65
CA CYS A 268 -16.18 -2.15 18.19
C CYS A 268 -16.35 -2.35 19.70
N ILE A 269 -16.03 -1.34 20.50
CA ILE A 269 -16.24 -1.30 21.95
C ILE A 269 -17.56 -0.61 22.23
N THR A 270 -18.42 -1.25 22.99
CA THR A 270 -19.71 -0.72 23.40
C THR A 270 -19.73 -0.45 24.90
N VAL A 271 -20.13 0.77 25.26
CA VAL A 271 -20.28 1.23 26.64
C VAL A 271 -21.77 1.27 26.96
N ASP A 272 -22.21 0.42 27.86
CA ASP A 272 -23.60 0.25 28.27
C ASP A 272 -23.82 0.64 29.75
N GLY A 273 -25.05 0.51 30.26
CA GLY A 273 -25.35 0.84 31.65
C GLY A 273 -24.57 -0.01 32.64
N GLN A 274 -24.39 -1.29 32.33
CA GLN A 274 -23.61 -2.20 33.16
C GLN A 274 -22.14 -1.78 33.25
N THR A 275 -21.58 -1.15 32.21
CA THR A 275 -20.22 -0.56 32.25
C THR A 275 -20.03 0.42 33.40
N LEU A 276 -21.06 1.20 33.71
CA LEU A 276 -21.01 2.19 34.80
C LEU A 276 -21.11 1.55 36.19
N GLU A 277 -21.62 0.32 36.28
CA GLU A 277 -21.78 -0.43 37.51
C GLU A 277 -20.56 -1.31 37.81
N ASP A 278 -20.01 -1.99 36.80
CA ASP A 278 -18.98 -3.03 36.98
C ASP A 278 -17.64 -2.75 36.28
N ASN A 279 -17.49 -1.60 35.61
CA ASN A 279 -16.26 -1.19 34.94
C ASN A 279 -15.79 -2.18 33.85
N THR A 280 -16.74 -2.85 33.18
CA THR A 280 -16.46 -3.74 32.06
C THR A 280 -17.19 -3.29 30.79
N VAL A 281 -16.62 -3.58 29.62
CA VAL A 281 -17.16 -3.20 28.31
C VAL A 281 -17.32 -4.41 27.42
N THR A 282 -18.21 -4.28 26.42
CA THR A 282 -18.41 -5.29 25.39
C THR A 282 -17.57 -4.96 24.16
N ILE A 283 -16.69 -5.87 23.74
CA ILE A 283 -15.91 -5.77 22.51
C ILE A 283 -16.47 -6.73 21.48
N ARG A 284 -16.90 -6.21 20.34
CA ARG A 284 -17.39 -6.97 19.19
C ARG A 284 -16.32 -7.07 18.10
N GLU A 285 -16.06 -8.26 17.61
CA GLU A 285 -15.19 -8.52 16.46
C GLU A 285 -16.00 -8.51 15.14
N ARG A 286 -15.41 -7.96 14.07
CA ARG A 286 -16.07 -7.68 12.78
C ARG A 286 -16.57 -8.92 12.07
N ASP A 287 -15.69 -9.90 11.86
CA ASP A 287 -15.92 -11.03 10.96
C ASP A 287 -16.85 -12.06 11.59
N SER A 288 -16.54 -12.53 12.79
CA SER A 288 -17.32 -13.52 13.55
C SER A 288 -18.56 -12.93 14.21
N MET A 289 -18.62 -11.60 14.40
CA MET A 289 -19.66 -10.91 15.17
C MET A 289 -19.71 -11.27 16.66
N LEU A 290 -18.76 -12.07 17.16
CA LEU A 290 -18.69 -12.47 18.56
C LEU A 290 -18.43 -11.26 19.46
N GLN A 291 -18.98 -11.33 20.66
CA GLN A 291 -18.91 -10.27 21.67
C GLN A 291 -18.30 -10.82 22.95
N ASP A 292 -17.19 -10.22 23.37
CA ASP A 292 -16.52 -10.53 24.63
C ASP A 292 -16.74 -9.39 25.62
N ARG A 293 -17.09 -9.72 26.87
CA ARG A 293 -17.21 -8.73 27.95
C ARG A 293 -15.95 -8.77 28.81
N ILE A 294 -15.23 -7.65 28.88
CA ILE A 294 -13.93 -7.58 29.53
C ILE A 294 -13.81 -6.34 30.45
N PRO A 295 -13.00 -6.40 31.50
CA PRO A 295 -12.64 -5.21 32.28
C PRO A 295 -12.01 -4.12 31.42
N VAL A 296 -12.34 -2.86 31.70
CA VAL A 296 -11.84 -1.71 30.94
C VAL A 296 -10.31 -1.64 30.94
N ASP A 297 -9.69 -1.99 32.07
CA ASP A 297 -8.22 -2.01 32.21
C ASP A 297 -7.54 -3.03 31.28
N ASN A 298 -8.28 -4.05 30.82
CA ASN A 298 -7.77 -5.10 29.94
C ASN A 298 -7.93 -4.78 28.45
N ILE A 299 -8.64 -3.70 28.08
CA ILE A 299 -8.92 -3.37 26.67
C ILE A 299 -7.65 -3.29 25.85
N ARG A 300 -6.62 -2.57 26.35
CA ARG A 300 -5.37 -2.38 25.60
C ARG A 300 -4.65 -3.71 25.33
N LYS A 301 -4.55 -4.56 26.34
CA LYS A 301 -3.93 -5.88 26.21
C LYS A 301 -4.72 -6.74 25.21
N TYR A 302 -6.03 -6.79 25.37
CA TYR A 302 -6.93 -7.51 24.47
C TYR A 302 -6.74 -7.08 23.02
N LEU A 303 -6.73 -5.77 22.77
CA LEU A 303 -6.52 -5.22 21.44
C LEU A 303 -5.11 -5.50 20.90
N HIS A 304 -4.06 -5.39 21.72
CA HIS A 304 -2.70 -5.69 21.29
C HIS A 304 -2.51 -7.17 20.89
N ASP A 305 -3.09 -8.10 21.66
CA ASP A 305 -3.00 -9.54 21.37
C ASP A 305 -3.77 -9.93 20.08
N LYS A 306 -4.77 -9.12 19.70
CA LYS A 306 -5.69 -9.39 18.59
C LYS A 306 -5.36 -8.63 17.31
N LEU A 307 -5.10 -7.35 17.44
CA LEU A 307 -4.63 -6.49 16.38
C LEU A 307 -3.12 -6.69 16.27
N ASN A 308 -2.68 -7.53 15.34
CA ASN A 308 -1.28 -7.68 14.92
C ASN A 308 -0.76 -6.38 14.26
N VAL A 309 -0.87 -5.26 14.95
CA VAL A 309 -0.42 -3.94 14.51
C VAL A 309 0.97 -3.76 15.09
N ILE A 310 1.95 -3.74 14.18
CA ILE A 310 3.37 -3.43 14.45
C ILE A 310 3.48 -1.99 14.94
#